data_AF-A0A1F2TLJ9-F1
#
_entry.id   AF-A0A1F2TLJ9-F1
#
_cell.length_a   1.000
_cell.length_b   1.000
_cell.length_c   1.000
_cell.angle_alpha   90.00
_cell.angle_beta   90.00
_cell.angle_gamma   90.00
#
_symmetry.space_group_name_H-M   'P 1'
#
loop_
_entity.id
_entity.type
_entity.pdbx_description
1 polymer ?
#
loop_
_entity_poly.entity_id
_entity_poly.type
_entity_poly.pdbx_seq_one_letter_code
_entity_poly.pdbx_strand_id
1 'polypeptide(L)'
;MRERNKITYRLAHWPIWIFVFFIAPGPLTFDLFERGFDRRMALWLGAVLVATGVAGLRGRLPGVEPRPYIIRFTEDRPNPLYRRVCYTLAWSEVIAFAILNISGLTVAIATGAWRLRQMYDVAYFPIVGVVWLLGALGRLPRVKASTENEGHERRYFYGSVWAVCLAQPVLWLLWKVLPRTTSADALKLAVFIGILAYVGNMARRGLLPRTRPIVPGELAVSD
;
A
#
# COMPACT_ATOMS: atom_id res chain seq x y z
N MET A 1 -25.40 -9.69 13.08
CA MET A 1 -24.21 -8.81 12.90
C MET A 1 -23.18 -9.22 13.95
N ARG A 2 -21.89 -9.37 13.62
CA ARG A 2 -20.87 -9.73 14.63
C ARG A 2 -20.66 -8.55 15.59
N GLU A 3 -20.82 -8.78 16.89
CA GLU A 3 -20.57 -7.74 17.91
C GLU A 3 -19.09 -7.48 18.15
N ARG A 4 -18.22 -8.46 17.85
CA ARG A 4 -16.77 -8.39 18.06
C ARG A 4 -16.02 -9.03 16.90
N ASN A 5 -14.85 -8.48 16.59
CA ASN A 5 -13.90 -9.07 15.66
C ASN A 5 -13.14 -10.21 16.34
N LYS A 6 -12.83 -11.27 15.58
CA LYS A 6 -12.02 -12.39 16.05
C LYS A 6 -10.63 -11.89 16.47
N ILE A 7 -10.09 -12.41 17.57
CA ILE A 7 -8.73 -12.05 18.03
C ILE A 7 -7.70 -12.40 16.96
N THR A 8 -7.82 -13.57 16.33
CA THR A 8 -6.95 -14.01 15.24
C THR A 8 -6.96 -13.05 14.05
N TYR A 9 -8.14 -12.52 13.67
CA TYR A 9 -8.27 -11.51 12.63
C TYR A 9 -7.51 -10.23 13.00
N ARG A 10 -7.67 -9.75 14.24
CA ARG A 10 -7.01 -8.54 14.73
C ARG A 10 -5.49 -8.70 14.74
N LEU A 11 -5.00 -9.83 15.23
CA LEU A 11 -3.57 -10.15 15.24
C LEU A 11 -3.00 -10.27 13.83
N ALA A 12 -3.74 -10.85 12.89
CA ALA A 12 -3.29 -11.00 11.50
C ALA A 12 -3.13 -9.66 10.76
N HIS A 13 -3.82 -8.59 11.18
CA HIS A 13 -3.67 -7.27 10.57
C HIS A 13 -2.48 -6.48 11.12
N TRP A 14 -1.93 -6.84 12.28
CA TRP A 14 -0.82 -6.10 12.88
C TRP A 14 0.48 -6.18 12.05
N PRO A 15 0.92 -7.35 11.55
CA PRO A 15 2.09 -7.46 10.66
C PRO A 15 1.99 -6.59 9.40
N ILE A 16 0.79 -6.41 8.85
CA ILE A 16 0.56 -5.57 7.67
C ILE A 16 0.95 -4.13 7.97
N TRP A 17 0.51 -3.61 9.12
CA TRP A 17 0.83 -2.24 9.52
C TRP A 17 2.30 -2.09 9.89
N ILE A 18 2.90 -3.07 10.57
CA ILE A 18 4.36 -3.07 10.80
C ILE A 18 5.08 -2.93 9.47
N PHE A 19 4.74 -3.73 8.47
CA PHE A 19 5.38 -3.68 7.16
C PHE A 19 5.23 -2.32 6.48
N VAL A 20 4.00 -1.77 6.39
CA VAL A 20 3.73 -0.47 5.77
C VAL A 20 4.57 0.65 6.39
N PHE A 21 4.63 0.72 7.73
CA PHE A 21 5.40 1.77 8.40
C PHE A 21 6.92 1.49 8.37
N PHE A 22 7.33 0.22 8.37
CA PHE A 22 8.74 -0.14 8.32
C PHE A 22 9.40 0.26 7.00
N ILE A 23 8.70 0.11 5.87
CA ILE A 23 9.24 0.45 4.54
C ILE A 23 9.14 1.95 4.19
N ALA A 24 8.37 2.73 4.97
CA ALA A 24 8.11 4.16 4.73
C ALA A 24 9.37 5.05 4.68
N PRO A 25 10.51 4.70 5.29
CA PRO A 25 11.78 5.31 4.93
C PRO A 25 12.34 4.61 3.68
N GLY A 26 11.74 4.88 2.52
CA GLY A 26 11.99 4.18 1.26
C GLY A 26 13.47 3.84 0.97
N PRO A 27 14.43 4.79 1.08
CA PRO A 27 15.86 4.51 0.88
C PRO A 27 16.46 3.45 1.82
N LEU A 28 15.96 3.32 3.06
CA LEU A 28 16.41 2.25 3.97
C LEU A 28 16.08 0.85 3.43
N THR A 29 15.03 0.73 2.62
CA THR A 29 14.70 -0.55 1.97
C THR A 29 15.80 -0.99 1.00
N PHE A 30 16.45 -0.06 0.29
CA PHE A 30 17.60 -0.40 -0.56
C PHE A 30 18.83 -0.79 0.26
N ASP A 31 19.12 -0.05 1.33
CA ASP A 31 20.22 -0.39 2.24
C ASP A 31 20.05 -1.80 2.82
N LEU A 32 18.81 -2.22 3.11
CA LEU A 32 18.51 -3.57 3.63
C LEU A 32 18.96 -4.66 2.67
N PHE A 33 18.75 -4.47 1.36
CA PHE A 33 19.14 -5.46 0.35
C PHE A 33 20.60 -5.35 -0.07
N GLU A 34 21.21 -4.16 0.03
CA GLU A 34 22.61 -3.92 -0.36
C GLU A 34 23.59 -4.31 0.76
N ARG A 35 23.28 -3.95 2.01
CA ARG A 35 24.20 -4.02 3.15
C ARG A 35 23.69 -4.89 4.28
N GLY A 36 22.45 -5.35 4.21
CA GLY A 36 21.80 -6.11 5.28
C GLY A 36 21.17 -5.22 6.36
N PHE A 37 20.74 -5.86 7.44
CA PHE A 37 20.03 -5.21 8.54
C PHE A 37 21.00 -4.47 9.47
N ASP A 38 20.88 -3.14 9.56
CA ASP A 38 21.78 -2.30 10.37
C ASP A 38 21.10 -1.71 11.62
N ARG A 39 21.87 -0.96 12.41
CA ARG A 39 21.36 -0.31 13.64
C ARG A 39 20.24 0.70 13.36
N ARG A 40 20.26 1.39 12.22
CA ARG A 40 19.22 2.38 11.86
C ARG A 40 17.90 1.67 11.61
N MET A 41 17.93 0.56 10.88
CA MET A 41 16.77 -0.29 10.65
C MET A 41 16.28 -0.95 11.93
N ALA A 42 17.18 -1.39 12.82
CA ALA A 42 16.81 -1.96 14.11
C ALA A 42 16.06 -0.96 15.00
N LEU A 43 16.58 0.26 15.09
CA LEU A 43 15.94 1.34 15.85
C LEU A 43 14.59 1.72 15.25
N TRP A 44 14.52 1.84 13.92
CA TRP A 44 13.27 2.15 13.23
C TRP A 44 12.22 1.04 13.41
N LEU A 45 12.60 -0.21 13.19
CA LEU A 45 11.72 -1.37 13.40
C LEU A 45 11.22 -1.41 14.86
N GLY A 46 12.10 -1.18 15.83
CA GLY A 46 11.72 -1.08 17.25
C GLY A 46 10.67 0.00 17.50
N ALA A 47 10.87 1.21 16.96
CA ALA A 47 9.90 2.29 17.05
C ALA A 47 8.55 1.93 16.40
N VAL A 48 8.58 1.33 15.20
CA VAL A 48 7.38 0.87 14.48
C VAL A 48 6.64 -0.21 15.27
N LEU A 49 7.34 -1.20 15.83
CA LEU A 49 6.74 -2.27 16.64
C LEU A 49 6.06 -1.71 17.88
N VAL A 50 6.71 -0.80 18.60
CA VAL A 50 6.13 -0.18 19.80
C VAL A 50 4.91 0.66 19.42
N ALA A 51 5.03 1.55 18.43
CA ALA A 51 3.94 2.43 18.02
C ALA A 51 2.72 1.66 17.51
N THR A 52 2.94 0.71 16.59
CA THR A 52 1.85 -0.11 16.03
C THR A 52 1.30 -1.11 17.05
N GLY A 53 2.13 -1.66 17.94
CA GLY A 53 1.69 -2.54 19.02
C GLY A 53 0.76 -1.81 19.99
N VAL A 54 1.17 -0.61 20.45
CA VAL A 54 0.35 0.24 21.31
C VAL A 54 -0.96 0.65 20.61
N ALA A 55 -0.90 1.02 19.33
CA ALA A 55 -2.08 1.35 18.55
C ALA A 55 -3.01 0.13 18.37
N GLY A 56 -2.45 -1.05 18.11
CA GLY A 56 -3.18 -2.30 17.94
C GLY A 56 -3.88 -2.75 19.23
N LEU A 57 -3.21 -2.68 20.38
CA LEU A 57 -3.80 -2.96 21.70
C LEU A 57 -4.98 -2.02 22.00
N ARG A 58 -4.87 -0.75 21.60
CA ARG A 58 -5.94 0.24 21.72
C ARG A 58 -7.02 0.13 20.63
N GLY A 59 -6.90 -0.81 19.69
CA GLY A 59 -7.84 -0.97 18.59
C GLY A 59 -7.85 0.20 17.59
N ARG A 60 -6.72 0.92 17.46
CA ARG A 60 -6.53 2.10 16.61
C ARG A 60 -5.65 1.80 15.40
N LEU A 61 -5.83 0.63 14.78
CA LEU A 61 -5.27 0.26 13.49
C LEU A 61 -6.39 -0.36 12.65
N PRO A 62 -6.48 -0.05 11.34
CA PRO A 62 -7.50 -0.65 10.50
C PRO A 62 -7.37 -2.19 10.47
N GLY A 63 -8.45 -2.89 10.79
CA GLY A 63 -8.50 -4.34 10.91
C GLY A 63 -8.17 -4.87 12.32
N VAL A 64 -7.75 -4.02 13.25
CA VAL A 64 -7.44 -4.40 14.64
C VAL A 64 -8.53 -3.92 15.61
N GLU A 65 -9.57 -3.26 15.11
CA GLU A 65 -10.68 -2.78 15.93
C GLU A 65 -11.37 -3.93 16.69
N PRO A 66 -11.78 -3.74 17.96
CA PRO A 66 -12.46 -4.78 18.74
C PRO A 66 -13.83 -5.17 18.19
N ARG A 67 -14.49 -4.23 17.49
CA ARG A 67 -15.80 -4.41 16.87
C ARG A 67 -15.71 -4.01 15.40
N PRO A 68 -16.53 -4.60 14.50
CA PRO A 68 -16.60 -4.15 13.12
C PRO A 68 -16.97 -2.66 13.08
N TYR A 69 -16.04 -1.82 12.67
CA TYR A 69 -16.20 -0.36 12.74
C TYR A 69 -17.02 0.18 11.56
N ILE A 70 -16.89 -0.42 10.38
CA ILE A 70 -17.61 0.00 9.18
C ILE A 70 -18.48 -1.16 8.74
N ILE A 71 -19.76 -1.06 9.06
CA ILE A 71 -20.76 -2.03 8.65
C ILE A 71 -21.70 -1.39 7.62
N ARG A 72 -21.69 -0.06 7.54
CA ARG A 72 -22.52 0.75 6.66
C ARG A 72 -21.62 1.73 5.91
N PHE A 73 -20.99 1.23 4.85
CA PHE A 73 -20.02 1.94 4.00
C PHE A 73 -20.64 3.04 3.10
N THR A 74 -21.92 3.33 3.31
CA THR A 74 -22.70 4.33 2.60
C THR A 74 -23.26 5.39 3.55
N GLU A 75 -23.02 5.27 4.87
CA GLU A 75 -23.42 6.29 5.83
C GLU A 75 -22.36 7.39 5.96
N ASP A 76 -22.83 8.62 6.11
CA ASP A 76 -22.01 9.75 6.52
C ASP A 76 -21.65 9.60 8.01
N ARG A 77 -20.48 9.00 8.26
CA ARG A 77 -19.89 8.88 9.60
C ARG A 77 -18.50 9.49 9.59
N PRO A 78 -18.05 10.07 10.71
CA PRO A 78 -16.70 10.59 10.81
C PRO A 78 -15.68 9.47 10.64
N ASN A 79 -14.74 9.64 9.71
CA ASN A 79 -13.65 8.71 9.48
C ASN A 79 -12.56 8.92 10.54
N PRO A 80 -12.24 7.91 11.38
CA PRO A 80 -11.26 8.03 12.44
C PRO A 80 -9.89 8.47 11.94
N LEU A 81 -9.24 9.36 12.69
CA LEU A 81 -7.92 9.88 12.34
C LEU A 81 -6.89 8.78 12.12
N TYR A 82 -6.88 7.73 12.96
CA TYR A 82 -5.93 6.62 12.81
C TYR A 82 -6.08 5.91 11.45
N ARG A 83 -7.32 5.77 10.94
CA ARG A 83 -7.57 5.18 9.62
C ARG A 83 -7.04 6.07 8.52
N ARG A 84 -7.31 7.37 8.61
CA ARG A 84 -6.83 8.37 7.65
C ARG A 84 -5.31 8.39 7.56
N VAL A 85 -4.61 8.36 8.70
CA VAL A 85 -3.14 8.26 8.76
C VAL A 85 -2.66 6.97 8.12
N CYS A 86 -3.16 5.82 8.59
CA CYS A 86 -2.78 4.51 8.08
C CYS A 86 -2.97 4.38 6.56
N TYR A 87 -4.12 4.80 6.02
CA TYR A 87 -4.38 4.77 4.58
C TYR A 87 -3.54 5.78 3.80
N THR A 88 -3.21 6.93 4.37
CA THR A 88 -2.30 7.89 3.73
C THR A 88 -0.92 7.29 3.53
N LEU A 89 -0.36 6.65 4.56
CA LEU A 89 0.93 5.97 4.48
C LEU A 89 0.88 4.77 3.54
N ALA A 90 -0.20 3.97 3.59
CA ALA A 90 -0.34 2.86 2.66
C ALA A 90 -0.43 3.34 1.20
N TRP A 91 -1.14 4.44 0.93
CA TRP A 91 -1.17 5.06 -0.40
C TRP A 91 0.21 5.56 -0.83
N SER A 92 1.00 6.15 0.08
CA SER A 92 2.33 6.66 -0.27
C SER A 92 3.25 5.54 -0.75
N GLU A 93 3.25 4.40 -0.07
CA GLU A 93 4.10 3.26 -0.45
C GLU A 93 3.69 2.66 -1.80
N VAL A 94 2.38 2.45 -2.01
CA VAL A 94 1.86 1.88 -3.27
C VAL A 94 2.19 2.80 -4.45
N ILE A 95 1.98 4.11 -4.30
CA ILE A 95 2.22 5.10 -5.36
C ILE A 95 3.72 5.27 -5.62
N ALA A 96 4.52 5.45 -4.58
CA ALA A 96 5.96 5.62 -4.72
C ALA A 96 6.60 4.39 -5.39
N PHE A 97 6.20 3.19 -4.97
CA PHE A 97 6.65 1.95 -5.58
C PHE A 97 6.34 1.90 -7.07
N ALA A 98 5.09 2.16 -7.47
CA ALA A 98 4.69 2.09 -8.87
C ALA A 98 5.43 3.14 -9.72
N ILE A 99 5.46 4.39 -9.28
CA ILE A 99 6.09 5.51 -10.02
C ILE A 99 7.58 5.27 -10.18
N LEU A 100 8.29 4.91 -9.10
CA LEU A 100 9.73 4.73 -9.13
C LEU A 100 10.15 3.54 -9.99
N ASN A 101 9.43 2.42 -9.95
CA ASN A 101 9.75 1.27 -10.80
C ASN A 101 9.48 1.55 -12.29
N ILE A 102 8.36 2.20 -12.62
CA ILE A 102 8.08 2.63 -14.00
C ILE A 102 9.19 3.57 -14.47
N SER A 103 9.50 4.61 -13.69
CA SER A 103 10.52 5.61 -14.04
C SER A 103 11.91 4.99 -14.20
N GLY A 104 12.30 4.10 -13.27
CA GLY A 104 13.58 3.41 -13.30
C GLY A 104 13.75 2.53 -14.53
N LEU A 105 12.72 1.77 -14.89
CA LEU A 105 12.72 0.95 -16.10
C LEU A 105 12.72 1.81 -17.37
N THR A 106 11.91 2.87 -17.44
CA THR A 106 11.89 3.78 -18.58
C THR A 106 13.25 4.44 -18.81
N VAL A 107 13.91 4.90 -17.75
CA VAL A 107 15.26 5.47 -17.86
C VAL A 107 16.29 4.42 -18.24
N ALA A 108 16.21 3.21 -17.69
CA ALA A 108 17.10 2.11 -18.07
C ALA A 108 16.97 1.77 -19.56
N ILE A 109 15.75 1.74 -20.09
CA ILE A 109 15.49 1.53 -21.52
C ILE A 109 16.09 2.66 -22.36
N ALA A 110 15.85 3.92 -21.97
CA ALA A 110 16.28 5.08 -22.75
C ALA A 110 17.79 5.32 -22.72
N THR A 111 18.47 4.96 -21.62
CA THR A 111 19.88 5.32 -21.39
C THR A 111 20.82 4.11 -21.31
N GLY A 112 20.29 2.90 -21.22
CA GLY A 112 21.05 1.69 -20.91
C GLY A 112 21.55 1.62 -19.46
N ALA A 113 21.23 2.60 -18.61
CA ALA A 113 21.76 2.70 -17.25
C ALA A 113 20.68 2.49 -16.19
N TRP A 114 20.89 1.50 -15.31
CA TRP A 114 20.03 1.27 -14.15
C TRP A 114 20.37 2.26 -13.03
N ARG A 115 19.43 3.15 -12.68
CA ARG A 115 19.63 4.21 -11.67
C ARG A 115 18.52 4.29 -10.61
N LEU A 116 17.86 3.16 -10.33
CA LEU A 116 16.71 3.14 -9.42
C LEU A 116 17.06 3.60 -8.01
N ARG A 117 18.25 3.24 -7.49
CA ARG A 117 18.71 3.67 -6.16
C ARG A 117 18.77 5.20 -6.05
N GLN A 118 19.43 5.83 -7.02
CA GLN A 118 19.58 7.29 -7.07
C GLN A 118 18.23 7.98 -7.17
N MET A 119 17.29 7.41 -7.92
CA MET A 119 15.91 7.91 -7.98
C MET A 119 15.20 7.80 -6.63
N TYR A 120 15.37 6.70 -5.90
CA TYR A 120 14.81 6.58 -4.55
C TYR A 120 15.39 7.63 -3.60
N ASP A 121 16.69 7.88 -3.66
CA ASP A 121 17.36 8.84 -2.77
C ASP A 121 16.83 10.28 -2.98
N VAL A 122 16.47 10.67 -4.21
CA VAL A 122 16.02 12.05 -4.51
C VAL A 122 14.52 12.21 -4.68
N ALA A 123 13.82 11.23 -5.25
CA ALA A 123 12.43 11.37 -5.67
C ALA A 123 11.43 10.71 -4.71
N TYR A 124 11.85 9.78 -3.85
CA TYR A 124 10.94 9.11 -2.91
C TYR A 124 10.23 10.12 -2.00
N PHE A 125 10.99 10.96 -1.28
CA PHE A 125 10.43 11.94 -0.34
C PHE A 125 9.51 12.98 -1.01
N PRO A 126 9.86 13.55 -2.19
CA PRO A 126 8.92 14.37 -2.96
C PRO A 126 7.62 13.67 -3.30
N ILE A 127 7.67 12.42 -3.78
CA ILE A 127 6.48 11.65 -4.16
C ILE A 127 5.59 11.41 -2.93
N VAL A 128 6.14 10.86 -1.85
CA VAL A 128 5.35 10.57 -0.64
C VAL A 128 4.86 11.85 0.01
N GLY A 129 5.63 12.94 -0.04
CA GLY A 129 5.21 14.26 0.45
C GLY A 129 3.94 14.79 -0.25
N VAL A 130 3.85 14.63 -1.57
CA VAL A 130 2.63 14.95 -2.33
C VAL A 130 1.46 14.07 -1.89
N VAL A 131 1.69 12.76 -1.73
CA VAL A 131 0.64 11.84 -1.26
C VAL A 131 0.19 12.19 0.17
N TRP A 132 1.11 12.54 1.05
CA TRP A 132 0.79 12.95 2.43
C TRP A 132 -0.01 14.24 2.47
N LEU A 133 0.31 15.21 1.61
CA LEU A 133 -0.49 16.43 1.46
C LEU A 133 -1.92 16.09 1.00
N LEU A 134 -2.07 15.24 -0.02
CA LEU A 134 -3.38 14.78 -0.48
C LEU A 134 -4.14 14.02 0.62
N GLY A 135 -3.45 13.23 1.43
CA GLY A 135 -4.03 12.53 2.58
C GLY A 135 -4.47 13.48 3.69
N ALA A 136 -3.65 14.48 4.02
CA ALA A 136 -3.99 15.51 5.02
C ALA A 136 -5.24 16.29 4.59
N LEU A 137 -5.33 16.63 3.30
CA LEU A 137 -6.49 17.27 2.67
C LEU A 137 -7.71 16.34 2.48
N GLY A 138 -7.58 15.05 2.83
CA GLY A 138 -8.67 14.07 2.70
C GLY A 138 -9.06 13.79 1.25
N ARG A 139 -8.15 13.96 0.29
CA ARG A 139 -8.40 13.77 -1.15
C ARG A 139 -8.12 12.36 -1.64
N LEU A 140 -7.50 11.51 -0.81
CA LEU A 140 -7.25 10.11 -1.15
C LEU A 140 -8.45 9.23 -0.83
N PRO A 141 -8.73 8.19 -1.64
CA PRO A 141 -9.78 7.21 -1.34
C PRO A 141 -9.59 6.60 0.06
N ARG A 142 -10.67 6.52 0.85
CA ARG A 142 -10.67 6.07 2.27
C ARG A 142 -9.95 6.98 3.28
N VAL A 143 -9.48 8.15 2.87
CA VAL A 143 -8.81 9.15 3.76
C VAL A 143 -9.68 10.40 3.99
N LYS A 144 -10.81 10.49 3.28
CA LYS A 144 -11.83 11.53 3.47
C LYS A 144 -12.27 11.65 4.93
N ALA A 145 -12.75 12.83 5.31
CA ALA A 145 -13.27 13.10 6.65
C ALA A 145 -14.56 12.29 6.95
N SER A 146 -15.34 11.96 5.92
CA SER A 146 -16.52 11.11 6.00
C SER A 146 -16.25 9.73 5.40
N THR A 147 -16.91 8.71 5.93
CA THR A 147 -16.96 7.37 5.35
C THR A 147 -18.00 7.22 4.24
N GLU A 148 -18.73 8.28 3.90
CA GLU A 148 -19.68 8.27 2.79
C GLU A 148 -18.99 7.83 1.50
N ASN A 149 -19.66 7.00 0.71
CA ASN A 149 -19.15 6.44 -0.54
C ASN A 149 -17.90 5.53 -0.41
N GLU A 150 -17.41 5.23 0.80
CA GLU A 150 -16.28 4.32 0.98
C GLU A 150 -16.53 2.92 0.40
N GLY A 151 -17.80 2.50 0.33
CA GLY A 151 -18.22 1.23 -0.26
C GLY A 151 -17.82 1.11 -1.73
N HIS A 152 -17.77 2.24 -2.44
CA HIS A 152 -17.28 2.34 -3.80
C HIS A 152 -15.76 2.58 -3.84
N GLU A 153 -15.25 3.50 -3.02
CA GLU A 153 -13.84 3.91 -3.05
C GLU A 153 -12.86 2.80 -2.66
N ARG A 154 -13.30 1.86 -1.81
CA ARG A 154 -12.42 0.78 -1.32
C ARG A 154 -11.77 -0.02 -2.42
N ARG A 155 -12.42 -0.15 -3.58
CA ARG A 155 -11.93 -0.91 -4.73
C ARG A 155 -10.63 -0.34 -5.29
N TYR A 156 -10.45 0.98 -5.25
CA TYR A 156 -9.23 1.63 -5.74
C TYR A 156 -8.06 1.32 -4.82
N PHE A 157 -8.27 1.41 -3.50
CA PHE A 157 -7.23 1.08 -2.53
C PHE A 157 -6.87 -0.41 -2.57
N TYR A 158 -7.85 -1.30 -2.39
CA TYR A 158 -7.59 -2.74 -2.39
C TYR A 158 -7.09 -3.24 -3.75
N GLY A 159 -7.58 -2.68 -4.86
CA GLY A 159 -7.07 -2.98 -6.19
C GLY A 159 -5.60 -2.61 -6.33
N SER A 160 -5.19 -1.45 -5.82
CA SER A 160 -3.80 -1.03 -5.85
C SER A 160 -2.91 -1.92 -4.98
N VAL A 161 -3.38 -2.31 -3.79
CA VAL A 161 -2.69 -3.28 -2.91
C VAL A 161 -2.50 -4.61 -3.63
N TRP A 162 -3.56 -5.18 -4.22
CA TRP A 162 -3.46 -6.41 -5.01
C TRP A 162 -2.45 -6.26 -6.16
N ALA A 163 -2.48 -5.13 -6.86
CA ALA A 163 -1.62 -4.89 -8.00
C ALA A 163 -0.15 -4.87 -7.58
N VAL A 164 0.22 -4.14 -6.52
CA VAL A 164 1.62 -4.06 -6.09
C VAL A 164 2.10 -5.35 -5.41
N CYS A 165 1.24 -6.04 -4.65
CA CYS A 165 1.61 -7.31 -4.02
C CYS A 165 1.90 -8.41 -5.05
N LEU A 166 1.34 -8.33 -6.25
CA LEU A 166 1.67 -9.22 -7.38
C LEU A 166 2.83 -8.67 -8.21
N ALA A 167 2.82 -7.39 -8.56
CA ALA A 167 3.81 -6.80 -9.45
C ALA A 167 5.21 -6.78 -8.83
N GLN A 168 5.33 -6.57 -7.51
CA GLN A 168 6.61 -6.50 -6.81
C GLN A 168 7.40 -7.82 -6.85
N PRO A 169 6.87 -8.98 -6.42
CA PRO A 169 7.60 -10.24 -6.50
C PRO A 169 7.88 -10.65 -7.95
N VAL A 170 6.96 -10.39 -8.89
CA VAL A 170 7.20 -10.69 -10.31
C VAL A 170 8.34 -9.84 -10.87
N LEU A 171 8.33 -8.53 -10.64
CA LEU A 171 9.41 -7.66 -11.11
C LEU A 171 10.74 -8.01 -10.47
N TRP A 172 10.77 -8.33 -9.17
CA TRP A 172 11.97 -8.82 -8.49
C TRP A 172 12.50 -10.11 -9.13
N LEU A 173 11.64 -11.08 -9.43
CA LEU A 173 12.02 -12.32 -10.09
C LEU A 173 12.61 -12.04 -11.47
N LEU A 174 11.92 -11.23 -12.28
CA LEU A 174 12.40 -10.84 -13.61
C LEU A 174 13.74 -10.10 -13.54
N TRP A 175 13.94 -9.27 -12.52
CA TRP A 175 15.21 -8.60 -12.27
C TRP A 175 16.34 -9.58 -11.93
N LYS A 176 16.03 -10.70 -11.25
CA LYS A 176 17.00 -11.75 -10.93
C LYS A 176 17.36 -12.66 -12.10
N VAL A 177 16.39 -13.01 -12.95
CA VAL A 177 16.57 -14.06 -13.97
C VAL A 177 16.91 -13.52 -15.36
N LEU A 178 16.49 -12.31 -15.71
CA LEU A 178 16.74 -11.74 -17.03
C LEU A 178 18.11 -11.05 -17.10
N PRO A 179 18.76 -11.07 -18.28
CA PRO A 179 20.02 -10.36 -18.46
C PRO A 179 19.82 -8.84 -18.36
N ARG A 180 20.92 -8.11 -18.13
CA ARG A 180 20.94 -6.64 -18.11
C ARG A 180 21.06 -6.12 -19.54
N THR A 181 19.95 -6.09 -20.26
CA THR A 181 19.84 -5.56 -21.62
C THR A 181 18.59 -4.70 -21.78
N THR A 182 18.60 -3.77 -22.74
CA THR A 182 17.45 -2.90 -23.05
C THR A 182 16.19 -3.72 -23.33
N SER A 183 16.30 -4.81 -24.10
CA SER A 183 15.15 -5.69 -24.40
C SER A 183 14.60 -6.36 -23.14
N ALA A 184 15.47 -6.78 -22.22
CA ALA A 184 15.04 -7.34 -20.96
C ALA A 184 14.39 -6.30 -20.03
N ASP A 185 14.83 -5.03 -20.06
CA ASP A 185 14.20 -3.96 -19.29
C ASP A 185 12.85 -3.54 -19.89
N ALA A 186 12.72 -3.53 -21.22
CA ALA A 186 11.45 -3.35 -21.91
C ALA A 186 10.45 -4.46 -21.55
N LEU A 187 10.90 -5.71 -21.49
CA LEU A 187 10.07 -6.83 -21.05
C LEU A 187 9.62 -6.67 -19.58
N LYS A 188 10.54 -6.31 -18.68
CA LYS A 188 10.21 -6.03 -17.26
C LYS A 188 9.14 -4.94 -17.15
N LEU A 189 9.28 -3.84 -17.90
CA LEU A 189 8.32 -2.74 -17.91
C LEU A 189 6.96 -3.16 -18.45
N ALA A 190 6.93 -3.88 -19.58
CA ALA A 190 5.71 -4.38 -20.18
C ALA A 190 4.95 -5.31 -19.23
N VAL A 191 5.65 -6.25 -18.57
CA VAL A 191 5.04 -7.15 -17.58
C VAL A 191 4.53 -6.36 -16.37
N PHE A 192 5.33 -5.43 -15.85
CA PHE A 192 4.94 -4.61 -14.69
C PHE A 192 3.67 -3.81 -14.97
N ILE A 193 3.64 -3.05 -16.06
CA ILE A 193 2.46 -2.28 -16.49
C ILE A 193 1.28 -3.21 -16.79
N GLY A 194 1.53 -4.36 -17.43
CA GLY A 194 0.52 -5.37 -17.72
C GLY A 194 -0.18 -5.87 -16.45
N ILE A 195 0.57 -6.16 -15.38
CA ILE A 195 0.00 -6.57 -14.09
C ILE A 195 -0.82 -5.42 -13.48
N LEU A 196 -0.28 -4.20 -13.44
CA LEU A 196 -1.01 -3.05 -12.89
C LEU A 196 -2.34 -2.81 -13.64
N ALA A 197 -2.31 -2.85 -14.97
CA ALA A 197 -3.48 -2.66 -15.81
C ALA A 197 -4.49 -3.79 -15.65
N TYR A 198 -4.03 -5.04 -15.67
CA TYR A 198 -4.89 -6.22 -15.50
C TYR A 198 -5.57 -6.24 -14.13
N VAL A 199 -4.79 -6.12 -13.06
CA VAL A 199 -5.31 -6.15 -11.68
C VAL A 199 -6.18 -4.93 -11.40
N GLY A 200 -5.78 -3.75 -11.89
CA GLY A 200 -6.59 -2.53 -11.83
C GLY A 200 -7.94 -2.69 -12.53
N ASN A 201 -7.96 -3.34 -13.70
CA ASN A 201 -9.20 -3.66 -14.40
C ASN A 201 -10.07 -4.68 -13.64
N MET A 202 -9.47 -5.71 -13.04
CA MET A 202 -10.18 -6.67 -12.19
C MET A 202 -10.80 -6.00 -10.96
N ALA A 203 -10.07 -5.08 -10.32
CA ALA A 203 -10.57 -4.27 -9.20
C ALA A 203 -11.71 -3.33 -9.61
N ARG A 204 -11.60 -2.68 -10.78
CA ARG A 204 -12.66 -1.83 -11.36
C ARG A 204 -13.96 -2.62 -11.56
N ARG A 205 -13.85 -3.87 -12.01
CA ARG A 205 -14.97 -4.81 -12.19
C ARG A 205 -15.46 -5.45 -10.88
N GLY A 206 -14.77 -5.22 -9.75
CA GLY A 206 -15.15 -5.76 -8.45
C GLY A 206 -14.88 -7.27 -8.29
N LEU A 207 -13.98 -7.84 -9.09
CA LEU A 207 -13.72 -9.29 -9.15
C LEU A 207 -12.70 -9.78 -8.12
N LEU A 208 -11.96 -8.87 -7.48
CA LEU A 208 -10.99 -9.19 -6.45
C LEU A 208 -11.60 -9.10 -5.04
N PRO A 209 -11.07 -9.85 -4.06
CA PRO A 209 -11.49 -9.72 -2.67
C PRO A 209 -11.46 -8.26 -2.20
N ARG A 210 -12.56 -7.84 -1.54
CA ARG A 210 -12.78 -6.47 -1.04
C ARG A 210 -12.85 -5.36 -2.11
N THR A 211 -12.99 -5.70 -3.40
CA THR A 211 -13.19 -4.71 -4.48
C THR A 211 -14.62 -4.59 -4.99
N ARG A 212 -15.50 -5.58 -4.73
CA ARG A 212 -16.93 -5.46 -5.02
C ARG A 212 -17.50 -4.23 -4.30
N PRO A 213 -18.21 -3.32 -4.99
CA PRO A 213 -18.87 -2.19 -4.36
C PRO A 213 -19.89 -2.68 -3.32
N ILE A 214 -19.96 -1.97 -2.19
CA ILE A 214 -21.05 -2.16 -1.22
C ILE A 214 -22.06 -1.06 -1.48
N VAL A 215 -23.29 -1.44 -1.84
CA VAL A 215 -24.37 -0.51 -2.16
C VAL A 215 -25.25 -0.22 -0.95
N PRO A 216 -26.01 0.89 -0.93
CA PRO A 216 -26.91 1.22 0.17
C PRO A 216 -27.90 0.08 0.43
N GLY A 217 -28.06 -0.32 1.69
CA GLY A 217 -28.92 -1.44 2.08
C GLY A 217 -28.22 -2.80 2.14
N GLU A 218 -27.03 -2.97 1.54
CA GLU A 218 -26.22 -4.16 1.74
C GLU A 218 -25.35 -4.03 3.01
N LEU A 219 -25.50 -4.99 3.93
CA LEU A 219 -24.57 -5.14 5.04
C LEU A 219 -23.29 -5.77 4.52
N ALA A 220 -22.17 -5.08 4.69
CA ALA A 220 -20.86 -5.67 4.48
C ALA A 220 -20.59 -6.66 5.60
N VAL A 221 -21.02 -7.92 5.43
CA VAL A 221 -20.51 -9.01 6.25
C VAL A 221 -19.07 -9.20 5.83
N SER A 222 -18.13 -8.71 6.64
CA SER A 222 -16.72 -9.04 6.47
C SER A 222 -16.59 -10.55 6.62
N ASP A 223 -16.20 -11.23 5.54
CA ASP A 223 -15.62 -12.57 5.62
C ASP A 223 -14.46 -12.58 6.64
#